data_AF-A0A7S0IMB5-F1
#
_entry.id   AF-A0A7S0IMB5-F1
#
_cell.length_a   1.000
_cell.length_b   1.000
_cell.length_c   1.000
_cell.angle_alpha   90.00
_cell.angle_beta   90.00
_cell.angle_gamma   90.00
#
_symmetry.space_group_name_H-M   'P 1'
#
loop_
_entity.id
_entity.type
_entity.pdbx_description
1 polymer ?
#
loop_
_entity_poly.entity_id
_entity_poly.type
_entity_poly.pdbx_seq_one_letter_code
_entity_poly.pdbx_strand_id
1 'polypeptide(L)'
;SRHSHSTTMLVAMTFGGSLVTGSRASGARSGGARLQTSRGRSVSLVTRAQEGGSQRPVGGGTGDNGRMHVPTDAFGGMSPEYKAASALKNLFTMVAVRVVMAQEQGYDNEGGAMTPTYKGLQDFLAENPLRDGNKWLEQLMHHDDNNMRLTALRLLEVRRAYASGQFDFGGMHDLAIAELTKENDRLMADYVKDSMDLPDAGLGEDGMNH
;
A
#
# COMPACT_ATOMS: atom_id res chain seq x y z
N SER A 1 56.03 18.16 -13.27
CA SER A 1 55.75 17.15 -12.24
C SER A 1 54.81 17.75 -11.19
N ARG A 2 53.51 17.44 -11.27
CA ARG A 2 52.53 17.72 -10.21
C ARG A 2 51.63 16.50 -10.13
N HIS A 3 51.70 15.81 -9.00
CA HIS A 3 50.86 14.67 -8.67
C HIS A 3 49.46 15.18 -8.31
N SER A 4 48.42 14.54 -8.85
CA SER A 4 47.06 14.66 -8.33
C SER A 4 46.54 13.25 -8.09
N HIS A 5 46.48 12.87 -6.83
CA HIS A 5 45.79 11.66 -6.37
C HIS A 5 44.29 11.95 -6.40
N SER A 6 43.55 11.27 -7.27
CA SER A 6 42.09 11.25 -7.22
C SER A 6 41.65 9.92 -6.64
N THR A 7 41.21 9.96 -5.38
CA THR A 7 40.68 8.82 -4.64
C THR A 7 39.25 8.55 -5.09
N THR A 8 39.07 7.50 -5.89
CA THR A 8 37.76 6.97 -6.29
C THR A 8 37.08 6.32 -5.08
N MET A 9 36.06 6.98 -4.52
CA MET A 9 35.15 6.40 -3.52
C MET A 9 34.07 5.59 -4.25
N LEU A 10 34.23 4.27 -4.21
CA LEU A 10 33.29 3.28 -4.72
C LEU A 10 32.13 3.12 -3.72
N VAL A 11 30.96 3.72 -3.98
CA VAL A 11 29.75 3.48 -3.17
C VAL A 11 29.06 2.21 -3.69
N ALA A 12 29.48 1.07 -3.14
CA ALA A 12 28.80 -0.20 -3.31
C ALA A 12 27.60 -0.28 -2.33
N MET A 13 26.39 0.00 -2.80
CA MET A 13 25.17 -0.38 -2.09
C MET A 13 24.97 -1.89 -2.22
N THR A 14 25.57 -2.62 -1.28
CA THR A 14 25.35 -4.06 -1.10
C THR A 14 24.04 -4.27 -0.35
N PHE A 15 23.07 -4.92 -1.00
CA PHE A 15 21.88 -5.43 -0.33
C PHE A 15 22.27 -6.69 0.46
N GLY A 16 22.66 -6.48 1.73
CA GLY A 16 22.97 -7.56 2.68
C GLY A 16 21.70 -8.24 3.19
N GLY A 17 21.50 -9.50 2.79
CA GLY A 17 20.55 -10.40 3.43
C GLY A 17 21.07 -10.82 4.81
N SER A 18 20.29 -10.57 5.86
CA SER A 18 20.62 -10.99 7.22
C SER A 18 20.21 -12.46 7.42
N LEU A 19 21.19 -13.36 7.40
CA LEU A 19 21.07 -14.73 7.92
C LEU A 19 20.94 -14.66 9.45
N VAL A 20 19.78 -15.02 9.98
CA VAL A 20 19.62 -15.28 11.42
C VAL A 20 20.26 -16.62 11.76
N THR A 21 21.35 -16.58 12.52
CA THR A 21 22.06 -17.74 13.07
C THR A 21 21.41 -18.15 14.39
N GLY A 22 20.50 -19.14 14.33
CA GLY A 22 19.93 -19.77 15.52
C GLY A 22 20.86 -20.86 16.06
N SER A 23 21.55 -20.57 17.15
CA SER A 23 22.34 -21.55 17.90
C SER A 23 21.46 -22.50 18.72
N ARG A 24 21.81 -23.78 18.61
CA ARG A 24 21.23 -24.94 19.31
C ARG A 24 21.43 -24.86 20.81
N ALA A 25 20.41 -25.29 21.57
CA ALA A 25 20.58 -25.89 22.89
C ALA A 25 19.82 -27.23 22.91
N SER A 26 20.56 -28.32 23.11
CA SER A 26 20.07 -29.69 23.24
C SER A 26 20.36 -30.13 24.67
N GLY A 27 19.32 -30.52 25.41
CA GLY A 27 19.42 -31.12 26.74
C GLY A 27 18.20 -32.01 26.96
N ALA A 28 18.45 -33.31 27.15
CA ALA A 28 17.47 -34.37 27.15
C ALA A 28 17.24 -34.96 28.56
N ARG A 29 16.11 -35.69 28.69
CA ARG A 29 15.76 -36.75 29.68
C ARG A 29 15.27 -36.25 31.05
N SER A 30 14.31 -36.87 31.76
CA SER A 30 13.48 -38.07 31.58
C SER A 30 12.52 -38.21 32.78
N GLY A 31 11.40 -38.93 32.61
CA GLY A 31 10.57 -39.54 33.68
C GLY A 31 9.30 -38.75 34.01
N GLY A 32 8.10 -39.31 34.16
CA GLY A 32 7.62 -40.69 34.22
C GLY A 32 6.33 -40.70 35.05
N ALA A 33 5.24 -41.24 34.47
CA ALA A 33 3.99 -41.70 35.10
C ALA A 33 3.12 -40.69 35.91
N ARG A 34 1.82 -40.61 35.62
CA ARG A 34 0.78 -41.53 36.12
C ARG A 34 -0.63 -41.11 35.63
N LEU A 35 -1.42 -42.11 35.23
CA LEU A 35 -2.85 -42.04 34.96
C LEU A 35 -3.64 -41.39 36.11
N GLN A 36 -4.73 -40.69 35.76
CA GLN A 36 -6.00 -40.85 36.47
C GLN A 36 -7.20 -40.54 35.58
N THR A 37 -8.22 -41.37 35.74
CA THR A 37 -9.43 -41.52 34.95
C THR A 37 -10.63 -40.85 35.64
N SER A 38 -11.48 -40.16 34.89
CA SER A 38 -12.91 -39.94 35.24
C SER A 38 -13.62 -39.48 33.95
N ARG A 39 -14.36 -40.34 33.24
CA ARG A 39 -15.72 -40.85 33.48
C ARG A 39 -16.79 -39.75 33.53
N GLY A 40 -17.49 -39.59 32.40
CA GLY A 40 -18.94 -39.30 32.36
C GLY A 40 -19.35 -37.89 31.92
N ARG A 41 -19.99 -37.78 30.75
CA ARG A 41 -21.46 -37.71 30.61
C ARG A 41 -21.84 -36.93 29.34
N SER A 42 -22.32 -37.68 28.37
CA SER A 42 -22.99 -37.22 27.15
C SER A 42 -24.33 -36.56 27.50
N VAL A 43 -24.62 -35.40 26.93
CA VAL A 43 -25.99 -34.88 26.81
C VAL A 43 -26.16 -34.37 25.38
N SER A 44 -26.84 -35.16 24.57
CA SER A 44 -27.40 -34.75 23.29
C SER A 44 -28.64 -33.91 23.57
N LEU A 45 -28.70 -32.68 23.04
CA LEU A 45 -29.93 -31.89 23.06
C LEU A 45 -30.30 -31.47 21.64
N VAL A 46 -31.48 -31.95 21.31
CA VAL A 46 -32.25 -31.91 20.07
C VAL A 46 -32.44 -30.50 19.52
N THR A 47 -32.35 -30.44 18.20
CA THR A 47 -32.82 -29.44 17.24
C THR A 47 -34.13 -28.76 17.65
N ARG A 48 -34.14 -27.43 17.68
CA ARG A 48 -35.36 -26.63 17.52
C ARG A 48 -35.15 -25.65 16.38
N ALA A 49 -35.83 -25.93 15.27
CA ALA A 49 -36.04 -24.97 14.20
C ALA A 49 -36.79 -23.76 14.77
N GLN A 50 -36.23 -22.57 14.56
CA GLN A 50 -36.94 -21.31 14.69
C GLN A 50 -36.79 -20.60 13.36
N GLU A 51 -37.84 -20.68 12.55
CA GLU A 51 -38.13 -19.72 11.49
C GLU A 51 -38.09 -18.31 12.09
N GLY A 52 -37.24 -17.49 11.49
CA GLY A 52 -37.06 -16.10 11.87
C GLY A 52 -36.29 -15.44 10.75
N GLY A 53 -36.97 -15.26 9.62
CA GLY A 53 -36.51 -14.45 8.49
C GLY A 53 -36.24 -13.02 8.95
N SER A 54 -35.05 -12.82 9.50
CA SER A 54 -34.48 -11.51 9.74
C SER A 54 -33.78 -11.13 8.44
N GLN A 55 -34.53 -10.47 7.57
CA GLN A 55 -33.95 -9.58 6.58
C GLN A 55 -33.09 -8.57 7.36
N ARG A 56 -31.80 -8.86 7.49
CA ARG A 56 -30.84 -7.90 8.02
C ARG A 56 -30.82 -6.72 7.05
N PRO A 57 -30.88 -5.47 7.52
CA PRO A 57 -30.86 -4.32 6.63
C PRO A 57 -29.57 -4.38 5.81
N VAL A 58 -29.72 -4.34 4.49
CA VAL A 58 -28.61 -4.09 3.57
C VAL A 58 -28.27 -2.62 3.73
N GLY A 59 -27.33 -2.31 4.61
CA GLY A 59 -26.89 -0.94 4.88
C GLY A 59 -25.76 -0.96 5.90
N GLY A 60 -24.61 -0.42 5.51
CA GLY A 60 -23.36 -0.48 6.28
C GLY A 60 -23.54 -0.17 7.76
N GLY A 61 -23.03 -1.06 8.60
CA GLY A 61 -23.03 -0.93 10.05
C GLY A 61 -21.74 -1.50 10.62
N THR A 62 -21.29 -0.94 11.73
CA THR A 62 -20.17 -1.47 12.51
C THR A 62 -20.57 -2.84 13.06
N GLY A 63 -19.84 -3.90 12.70
CA GLY A 63 -20.08 -5.24 13.22
C GLY A 63 -19.75 -5.34 14.71
N ASP A 64 -20.17 -6.42 15.36
CA ASP A 64 -19.95 -6.67 16.80
C ASP A 64 -18.46 -6.68 17.21
N ASN A 65 -17.55 -6.73 16.24
CA ASN A 65 -16.10 -6.62 16.41
C ASN A 65 -15.55 -5.18 16.29
N GLY A 66 -16.42 -4.17 16.20
CA GLY A 66 -16.03 -2.77 16.05
C GLY A 66 -15.55 -2.38 14.65
N ARG A 67 -15.60 -3.28 13.66
CA ARG A 67 -15.19 -2.97 12.28
C ARG A 67 -16.38 -2.47 11.47
N MET A 68 -16.21 -1.33 10.79
CA MET A 68 -17.21 -0.81 9.86
C MET A 68 -17.37 -1.77 8.68
N HIS A 69 -18.57 -2.32 8.48
CA HIS A 69 -18.86 -3.16 7.32
C HIS A 69 -19.11 -2.27 6.11
N VAL A 70 -18.18 -2.32 5.16
CA VAL A 70 -18.34 -1.64 3.88
C VAL A 70 -19.29 -2.47 3.00
N PRO A 71 -20.40 -1.89 2.53
CA PRO A 71 -21.29 -2.57 1.58
C PRO A 71 -20.51 -3.13 0.38
N THR A 72 -20.73 -4.41 0.07
CA THR A 72 -19.98 -5.15 -0.95
C THR A 72 -20.25 -4.66 -2.38
N ASP A 73 -21.31 -3.89 -2.59
CA ASP A 73 -21.68 -3.24 -3.84
C ASP A 73 -20.86 -1.99 -4.15
N ALA A 74 -20.38 -1.27 -3.12
CA ALA A 74 -19.67 0.00 -3.25
C ALA A 74 -18.31 -0.10 -3.99
N PHE A 75 -17.76 -1.31 -4.09
CA PHE A 75 -16.43 -1.56 -4.66
C PHE A 75 -16.43 -2.66 -5.74
N GLY A 76 -17.60 -2.94 -6.33
CA GLY A 76 -17.72 -3.96 -7.39
C GLY A 76 -17.36 -5.37 -6.90
N GLY A 77 -17.69 -5.70 -5.65
CA GLY A 77 -17.37 -6.99 -5.02
C GLY A 77 -15.94 -7.13 -4.47
N MET A 78 -15.07 -6.12 -4.64
CA MET A 78 -13.73 -6.12 -4.05
C MET A 78 -13.71 -5.40 -2.70
N SER A 79 -12.80 -5.76 -1.81
CA SER A 79 -12.61 -4.99 -0.57
C SER A 79 -11.91 -3.65 -0.87
N PRO A 80 -12.19 -2.58 -0.09
CA PRO A 80 -11.50 -1.30 -0.22
C PRO A 80 -9.98 -1.44 -0.08
N GLU A 81 -9.51 -2.32 0.82
CA GLU A 81 -8.10 -2.61 1.03
C GLU A 81 -7.46 -3.22 -0.22
N TYR A 82 -8.17 -4.11 -0.91
CA TYR A 82 -7.70 -4.67 -2.18
C TYR A 82 -7.57 -3.58 -3.25
N LYS A 83 -8.53 -2.65 -3.32
CA LYS A 83 -8.47 -1.53 -4.26
C LYS A 83 -7.30 -0.59 -3.96
N ALA A 84 -7.06 -0.29 -2.69
CA ALA A 84 -5.90 0.50 -2.25
C ALA A 84 -4.57 -0.21 -2.57
N ALA A 85 -4.47 -1.50 -2.28
CA ALA A 85 -3.30 -2.31 -2.63
C ALA A 85 -3.04 -2.32 -4.15
N SER A 86 -4.11 -2.40 -4.96
CA SER A 86 -3.99 -2.31 -6.42
C SER A 86 -3.46 -0.95 -6.89
N ALA A 87 -3.86 0.15 -6.24
CA ALA A 87 -3.32 1.48 -6.54
C ALA A 87 -1.83 1.58 -6.17
N LEU A 88 -1.42 1.01 -5.03
CA LEU A 88 -0.01 0.96 -4.61
C LEU A 88 0.87 0.19 -5.62
N LYS A 89 0.35 -0.88 -6.24
CA LYS A 89 1.09 -1.61 -7.29
C LYS A 89 1.44 -0.72 -8.48
N ASN A 90 0.52 0.15 -8.91
CA ASN A 90 0.77 1.10 -9.98
C ASN A 90 1.77 2.17 -9.55
N LEU A 91 1.62 2.70 -8.33
CA LEU A 91 2.58 3.65 -7.75
C LEU A 91 4.00 3.08 -7.72
N PHE A 92 4.19 1.86 -7.22
CA PHE A 92 5.52 1.24 -7.15
C PHE A 92 6.13 0.99 -8.53
N THR A 93 5.30 0.75 -9.53
CA THR A 93 5.78 0.62 -10.92
C THR A 93 6.28 1.98 -11.43
N MET A 94 5.57 3.07 -11.16
CA MET A 94 6.03 4.43 -11.50
C MET A 94 7.31 4.80 -10.75
N VAL A 95 7.41 4.49 -9.45
CA VAL A 95 8.62 4.72 -8.65
C VAL A 95 9.81 3.95 -9.24
N ALA A 96 9.62 2.67 -9.59
CA ALA A 96 10.67 1.88 -10.19
C ALA A 96 11.17 2.47 -11.52
N VAL A 97 10.27 2.95 -12.38
CA VAL A 97 10.65 3.65 -13.62
C VAL A 97 11.51 4.87 -13.32
N ARG A 98 11.11 5.71 -12.36
CA ARG A 98 11.88 6.89 -11.96
C ARG A 98 13.26 6.55 -11.39
N VAL A 99 13.35 5.51 -10.56
CA VAL A 99 14.62 5.05 -9.97
C VAL A 99 15.56 4.54 -11.06
N VAL A 100 15.08 3.70 -11.98
CA VAL A 100 15.91 3.16 -13.08
C VAL A 100 16.36 4.28 -14.02
N MET A 101 15.48 5.21 -14.38
CA MET A 101 15.86 6.39 -15.17
C MET A 101 16.95 7.22 -14.49
N ALA A 102 16.87 7.44 -13.16
CA ALA A 102 17.91 8.14 -12.41
C ALA A 102 19.23 7.36 -12.35
N GLN A 103 19.18 6.02 -12.25
CA GLN A 103 20.37 5.17 -12.30
C GLN A 103 21.08 5.28 -13.65
N GLU A 104 20.34 5.24 -14.75
CA GLU A 104 20.89 5.40 -16.11
C GLU A 104 21.48 6.81 -16.33
N GLN A 105 20.88 7.86 -15.75
CA GLN A 105 21.48 9.19 -15.77
C GLN A 105 22.76 9.29 -14.93
N GLY A 106 22.88 8.51 -13.84
CA GLY A 106 24.02 8.57 -12.93
C GLY A 106 25.21 7.70 -13.35
N TYR A 107 24.97 6.59 -14.08
CA TYR A 107 26.00 5.59 -14.38
C TYR A 107 27.00 6.03 -15.45
N ASP A 108 26.58 6.86 -16.42
CA ASP A 108 27.40 7.27 -17.57
C ASP A 108 27.86 8.74 -17.53
N ASN A 109 27.59 9.48 -16.44
CA ASN A 109 27.76 10.93 -16.42
C ASN A 109 28.88 11.44 -15.50
N GLU A 110 30.10 11.04 -15.83
CA GLU A 110 31.25 11.97 -15.79
C GLU A 110 31.26 12.93 -17.01
N GLY A 111 30.25 12.88 -17.92
CA GLY A 111 30.20 13.69 -19.15
C GLY A 111 28.83 14.12 -19.72
N GLY A 112 27.70 13.84 -19.08
CA GLY A 112 26.38 14.35 -19.49
C GLY A 112 25.68 13.68 -20.69
N ALA A 113 26.14 12.51 -21.16
CA ALA A 113 25.46 11.74 -22.20
C ALA A 113 24.33 10.87 -21.63
N MET A 114 23.11 11.00 -22.17
CA MET A 114 22.00 10.07 -21.88
C MET A 114 22.26 8.70 -22.50
N THR A 115 22.05 7.63 -21.74
CA THR A 115 22.12 6.27 -22.29
C THR A 115 20.98 6.04 -23.30
N PRO A 116 21.19 5.20 -24.33
CA PRO A 116 20.12 4.81 -25.25
C PRO A 116 18.91 4.20 -24.53
N THR A 117 19.17 3.46 -23.44
CA THR A 117 18.16 2.87 -22.57
C THR A 117 17.32 3.94 -21.87
N TYR A 118 17.96 4.98 -21.33
CA TYR A 118 17.26 6.11 -20.71
C TYR A 118 16.30 6.78 -21.71
N LYS A 119 16.79 7.07 -22.92
CA LYS A 119 15.99 7.74 -23.95
C LYS A 119 14.85 6.84 -24.41
N GLY A 120 15.13 5.57 -24.70
CA GLY A 120 14.10 4.59 -25.08
C GLY A 120 13.01 4.44 -24.02
N LEU A 121 13.37 4.40 -22.74
CA LEU A 121 12.41 4.33 -21.65
C LEU A 121 11.57 5.62 -21.50
N GLN A 122 12.19 6.78 -21.73
CA GLN A 122 11.49 8.07 -21.74
C GLN A 122 10.49 8.17 -22.89
N ASP A 123 10.90 7.81 -24.10
CA ASP A 123 10.07 7.82 -25.30
C ASP A 123 8.91 6.82 -25.15
N PHE A 124 9.20 5.60 -24.69
CA PHE A 124 8.18 4.58 -24.43
C PHE A 124 7.15 5.02 -23.38
N LEU A 125 7.57 5.73 -22.31
CA LEU A 125 6.66 6.28 -21.31
C LEU A 125 5.77 7.42 -21.85
N ALA A 126 6.30 8.22 -22.79
CA ALA A 126 5.55 9.29 -23.43
C ALA A 126 4.47 8.72 -24.38
N GLU A 127 4.81 7.67 -25.14
CA GLU A 127 3.90 6.99 -26.07
C GLU A 127 2.88 6.11 -25.35
N ASN A 128 3.29 5.48 -24.25
CA ASN A 128 2.49 4.56 -23.46
C ASN A 128 2.39 5.08 -22.01
N PRO A 129 1.40 5.93 -21.69
CA PRO A 129 1.24 6.45 -20.33
C PRO A 129 0.97 5.34 -19.31
N LEU A 130 1.68 5.39 -18.19
CA LEU A 130 1.58 4.38 -17.12
C LEU A 130 0.26 4.53 -16.34
N ARG A 131 -0.79 3.86 -16.83
CA ARG A 131 -2.11 3.79 -16.17
C ARG A 131 -2.31 2.49 -15.40
N ASP A 132 -1.96 1.37 -16.03
CA ASP A 132 -1.94 0.04 -15.44
C ASP A 132 -0.51 -0.46 -15.51
N GLY A 133 0.16 -0.51 -14.34
CA GLY A 133 1.58 -0.83 -14.28
C GLY A 133 1.90 -2.24 -14.76
N ASN A 134 0.97 -3.19 -14.60
CA ASN A 134 1.19 -4.56 -15.04
C ASN A 134 1.07 -4.70 -16.56
N LYS A 135 0.00 -4.14 -17.15
CA LYS A 135 -0.15 -4.13 -18.62
C LYS A 135 0.97 -3.36 -19.31
N TRP A 136 1.38 -2.24 -18.71
CA TRP A 136 2.47 -1.43 -19.23
C TRP A 136 3.81 -2.18 -19.21
N LEU A 137 4.12 -2.88 -18.11
CA LEU A 137 5.32 -3.72 -18.04
C LEU A 137 5.25 -4.91 -18.99
N GLU A 138 4.08 -5.52 -19.16
CA GLU A 138 3.89 -6.59 -20.14
C GLU A 138 4.20 -6.11 -21.56
N GLN A 139 3.74 -4.92 -21.94
CA GLN A 139 4.08 -4.30 -23.23
C GLN A 139 5.59 -4.06 -23.36
N LEU A 140 6.23 -3.52 -22.33
CA LEU A 140 7.68 -3.29 -22.32
C LEU A 140 8.49 -4.60 -22.43
N MET A 141 8.02 -5.68 -21.81
CA MET A 141 8.63 -7.00 -21.90
C MET A 141 8.53 -7.62 -23.30
N HIS A 142 7.58 -7.18 -24.11
CA HIS A 142 7.40 -7.60 -25.50
C HIS A 142 7.94 -6.57 -26.52
N HIS A 143 8.68 -5.56 -26.06
CA HIS A 143 9.28 -4.55 -26.93
C HIS A 143 10.28 -5.17 -27.92
N ASP A 144 10.41 -4.62 -29.12
CA ASP A 144 11.28 -5.15 -30.19
C ASP A 144 12.77 -5.10 -29.81
N ASP A 145 13.19 -4.01 -29.15
CA ASP A 145 14.55 -3.85 -28.61
C ASP A 145 14.80 -4.75 -27.39
N ASN A 146 15.89 -5.54 -27.45
CA ASN A 146 16.34 -6.39 -26.35
C ASN A 146 16.72 -5.62 -25.09
N ASN A 147 17.33 -4.44 -25.22
CA ASN A 147 17.73 -3.63 -24.07
C ASN A 147 16.50 -3.13 -23.28
N MET A 148 15.42 -2.81 -24.00
CA MET A 148 14.13 -2.44 -23.38
C MET A 148 13.50 -3.62 -22.64
N ARG A 149 13.56 -4.83 -23.20
CA ARG A 149 13.09 -6.05 -22.51
C ARG A 149 13.89 -6.36 -21.25
N LEU A 150 15.22 -6.22 -21.29
CA LEU A 150 16.08 -6.38 -20.11
C LEU A 150 15.79 -5.31 -19.04
N THR A 151 15.52 -4.08 -19.48
CA THR A 151 15.09 -2.97 -18.59
C THR A 151 13.77 -3.30 -17.89
N ALA A 152 12.83 -3.96 -18.58
CA ALA A 152 11.58 -4.43 -17.97
C ALA A 152 11.83 -5.41 -16.80
N LEU A 153 12.76 -6.36 -16.98
CA LEU A 153 13.14 -7.29 -15.91
C LEU A 153 13.76 -6.55 -14.72
N ARG A 154 14.62 -5.55 -15.00
CA ARG A 154 15.20 -4.69 -13.96
C ARG A 154 14.11 -3.93 -13.18
N LEU A 155 13.09 -3.42 -13.87
CA LEU A 155 11.95 -2.74 -13.23
C LEU A 155 11.16 -3.67 -12.32
N LEU A 156 10.99 -4.95 -12.69
CA LEU A 156 10.35 -5.96 -11.84
C LEU A 156 11.12 -6.18 -10.53
N GLU A 157 12.45 -6.24 -10.60
CA GLU A 157 13.31 -6.36 -9.42
C GLU A 157 13.22 -5.13 -8.52
N VAL A 158 13.36 -3.93 -9.12
CA VAL A 158 13.36 -2.66 -8.38
C VAL A 158 12.03 -2.43 -7.69
N ARG A 159 10.88 -2.66 -8.37
CA ARG A 159 9.57 -2.47 -7.73
C ARG A 159 9.32 -3.45 -6.60
N ARG A 160 9.83 -4.68 -6.71
CA ARG A 160 9.76 -5.69 -5.63
C ARG A 160 10.60 -5.25 -4.44
N ALA A 161 11.86 -4.88 -4.68
CA ALA A 161 12.79 -4.47 -3.63
C ALA A 161 12.29 -3.20 -2.89
N TYR A 162 11.77 -2.23 -3.64
CA TYR A 162 11.20 -1.01 -3.08
C TYR A 162 9.99 -1.33 -2.19
N ALA A 163 9.03 -2.12 -2.71
CA ALA A 163 7.84 -2.49 -1.96
C ALA A 163 8.16 -3.31 -0.71
N SER A 164 9.14 -4.22 -0.72
CA SER A 164 9.41 -5.09 0.42
C SER A 164 10.37 -4.51 1.46
N GLY A 165 11.18 -3.52 1.10
CA GLY A 165 12.29 -3.10 1.96
C GLY A 165 12.54 -1.60 2.06
N GLN A 166 11.85 -0.75 1.30
CA GLN A 166 12.10 0.69 1.31
C GLN A 166 10.83 1.51 1.57
N PHE A 167 9.68 1.01 1.14
CA PHE A 167 8.42 1.69 1.37
C PHE A 167 7.99 1.55 2.83
N ASP A 168 7.84 2.68 3.51
CA ASP A 168 7.38 2.73 4.90
C ASP A 168 5.85 2.65 4.97
N PHE A 169 5.32 1.42 5.06
CA PHE A 169 3.88 1.21 5.23
C PHE A 169 3.35 1.73 6.55
N GLY A 170 4.16 1.73 7.61
CA GLY A 170 3.75 2.23 8.94
C GLY A 170 3.59 3.73 8.91
N GLY A 171 4.61 4.45 8.46
CA GLY A 171 4.55 5.90 8.26
C GLY A 171 3.46 6.32 7.27
N MET A 172 3.22 5.54 6.20
CA MET A 172 2.10 5.80 5.28
C MET A 172 0.75 5.70 6.00
N HIS A 173 0.55 4.68 6.83
CA HIS A 173 -0.68 4.51 7.60
C HIS A 173 -0.91 5.70 8.54
N ASP A 174 0.12 6.06 9.31
CA ASP A 174 0.04 7.14 10.29
C ASP A 174 -0.20 8.49 9.60
N LEU A 175 0.48 8.75 8.48
CA LEU A 175 0.30 9.94 7.68
C LEU A 175 -1.10 10.04 7.07
N ALA A 176 -1.65 8.93 6.57
CA ALA A 176 -2.99 8.91 5.99
C ALA A 176 -4.06 9.29 7.03
N ILE A 177 -3.94 8.79 8.27
CA ILE A 177 -4.84 9.14 9.36
C ILE A 177 -4.64 10.60 9.79
N ALA A 178 -3.39 11.05 9.90
CA ALA A 178 -3.06 12.40 10.33
C ALA A 178 -3.58 13.47 9.36
N GLU A 179 -3.34 13.30 8.05
CA GLU A 179 -3.83 14.24 7.04
C GLU A 179 -5.36 14.22 6.95
N LEU A 180 -6.02 13.06 7.04
CA LEU A 180 -7.49 12.99 7.08
C LEU A 180 -8.06 13.75 8.28
N THR A 181 -7.47 13.59 9.46
CA THR A 181 -7.92 14.28 10.68
C THR A 181 -7.76 15.78 10.52
N LYS A 182 -6.59 16.23 10.07
CA LYS A 182 -6.28 17.64 9.83
C LYS A 182 -7.18 18.27 8.76
N GLU A 183 -7.46 17.54 7.68
CA GLU A 183 -8.38 18.00 6.63
C GLU A 183 -9.81 18.13 7.16
N ASN A 184 -10.29 17.16 7.95
CA ASN A 184 -11.60 17.23 8.59
C ASN A 184 -11.70 18.44 9.53
N ASP A 185 -10.69 18.66 10.38
CA ASP A 185 -10.66 19.80 11.31
C ASP A 185 -10.71 21.13 10.54
N ARG A 186 -9.97 21.22 9.43
CA ARG A 186 -10.01 22.40 8.55
C ARG A 186 -11.39 22.60 7.92
N LEU A 187 -12.00 21.55 7.37
CA LEU A 187 -13.33 21.64 6.76
C LEU A 187 -14.38 22.07 7.78
N MET A 188 -14.30 21.59 9.03
CA MET A 188 -15.19 21.99 10.10
C MET A 188 -14.98 23.47 10.49
N ALA A 189 -13.73 23.94 10.56
CA ALA A 189 -13.43 25.33 10.85
C ALA A 189 -13.94 26.28 9.74
N ASP A 190 -13.71 25.91 8.48
CA ASP A 190 -14.17 26.67 7.31
C ASP A 190 -15.71 26.72 7.29
N TYR A 191 -16.39 25.60 7.55
CA TYR A 191 -17.86 25.55 7.64
C TYR A 191 -18.43 26.44 8.75
N VAL A 192 -17.83 26.42 9.95
CA VAL A 192 -18.27 27.28 11.06
C VAL A 192 -18.13 28.74 10.69
N LYS A 193 -17.00 29.13 10.09
CA LYS A 193 -16.78 30.49 9.63
C LYS A 193 -17.84 30.92 8.60
N ASP A 194 -18.05 30.11 7.58
CA ASP A 194 -19.03 30.40 6.54
C ASP A 194 -20.45 30.52 7.11
N SER A 195 -20.79 29.71 8.12
CA SER A 195 -22.10 29.77 8.79
C SER A 195 -22.30 31.02 9.65
N MET A 196 -21.22 31.63 10.15
CA MET A 196 -21.26 32.89 10.90
C MET A 196 -21.31 34.11 9.97
N ASP A 197 -20.82 33.98 8.75
CA ASP A 197 -20.85 35.02 7.72
C ASP A 197 -22.17 35.02 6.92
N LEU A 198 -23.10 34.10 7.20
CA LEU A 198 -24.45 34.15 6.64
C LEU A 198 -25.19 35.37 7.20
N PRO A 199 -25.77 36.24 6.34
CA PRO A 199 -26.62 37.32 6.83
C PRO A 199 -27.77 36.71 7.63
N ASP A 200 -28.05 37.28 8.81
CA ASP A 200 -29.16 36.89 9.68
C ASP A 200 -30.38 36.68 8.80
N ALA A 201 -30.75 35.41 8.58
CA ALA A 201 -31.91 35.06 7.81
C ALA A 201 -33.09 35.47 8.69
N GLY A 202 -33.47 36.75 8.56
CA GLY A 202 -34.39 37.46 9.42
C GLY A 202 -35.48 36.54 9.91
N LEU A 203 -35.35 36.14 11.17
CA LEU A 203 -36.38 35.37 11.84
C LEU A 203 -37.64 36.23 11.78
N GLY A 204 -38.56 35.80 10.92
CA GLY A 204 -39.70 36.56 10.45
C GLY A 204 -40.42 37.30 11.57
N GLU A 205 -40.55 38.60 11.35
CA GLU A 205 -41.37 39.55 12.11
C GLU A 205 -42.87 39.32 11.85
N ASP A 206 -43.32 38.06 11.73
CA ASP A 206 -44.67 37.67 11.30
C ASP A 206 -45.42 36.89 12.40
N GLY A 207 -45.37 37.39 13.64
CA GLY A 207 -45.95 36.71 14.82
C GLY A 207 -46.85 37.56 15.71
N MET A 208 -47.25 38.77 15.31
CA MET A 208 -48.12 39.66 16.09
C MET A 208 -49.20 40.28 15.20
N ASN A 209 -50.28 39.53 14.95
CA ASN A 209 -51.62 40.07 14.68
C ASN A 209 -52.63 38.93 14.54
N HIS A 210 -53.22 38.50 15.66
CA HIS A 210 -54.58 37.96 15.74
C HIS A 210 -55.18 38.35 17.10
#